data_AF-A0A259JYB5-F1
#
_entry.id   AF-A0A259JYB5-F1
#
_cell.length_a   1.000
_cell.length_b   1.000
_cell.length_c   1.000
_cell.angle_alpha   90.00
_cell.angle_beta   90.00
_cell.angle_gamma   90.00
#
_symmetry.space_group_name_H-M   'P 1'
#
loop_
_entity.id
_entity.type
_entity.pdbx_description
1 polymer ?
#
loop_
_entity_poly.entity_id
_entity_poly.type
_entity_poly.pdbx_seq_one_letter_code
_entity_poly.pdbx_strand_id
1 'polypeptide(L)' 'MESASSNAAPSTSQSEGEERGVYPWTIVRMEDRTLYLACLETASVEMNVRPFAAFLAERVQWSLEKAGRKPVSRPAR' A
#
# COMPACT_ATOMS: atom_id res chain seq x y z
N MET A 1 50.80 -9.07 18.70
CA MET A 1 50.76 -9.23 17.23
C MET A 1 49.34 -9.58 16.86
N GLU A 2 48.67 -8.56 16.35
CA GLU A 2 47.26 -8.47 16.02
C GLU A 2 47.05 -9.09 14.64
N SER A 3 46.50 -10.30 14.59
CA SER A 3 46.05 -10.90 13.35
C SER A 3 44.65 -10.40 13.05
N ALA A 4 44.56 -9.23 12.42
CA ALA A 4 43.39 -8.81 11.68
C ALA A 4 43.47 -9.41 10.27
N SER A 5 42.38 -10.03 9.81
CA SER A 5 41.89 -10.02 8.42
C SER A 5 41.23 -11.35 8.06
N SER A 6 39.89 -11.32 8.02
CA SER A 6 39.11 -11.72 6.85
C SER A 6 37.64 -11.78 7.28
N ASN A 7 37.00 -10.62 7.36
CA ASN A 7 35.55 -10.58 7.34
C ASN A 7 35.16 -10.34 5.88
N ALA A 8 34.86 -11.42 5.17
CA ALA A 8 34.30 -11.36 3.85
C ALA A 8 33.00 -10.56 3.94
N ALA A 9 32.99 -9.38 3.32
CA ALA A 9 31.80 -8.56 3.23
C ALA A 9 30.66 -9.40 2.62
N PRO A 10 29.46 -9.47 3.24
CA PRO A 10 28.30 -9.95 2.52
C PRO A 10 28.05 -8.94 1.40
N SER A 11 28.06 -9.43 0.16
CA SER A 11 27.57 -8.69 -1.00
C SER A 11 26.16 -8.23 -0.67
N THR A 12 26.05 -6.97 -0.24
CA THR A 12 24.78 -6.30 -0.10
C THR A 12 24.38 -6.00 -1.54
N SER A 13 23.77 -7.00 -2.17
CA SER A 13 22.98 -6.83 -3.37
C SER A 13 22.06 -5.66 -3.09
N GLN A 14 22.37 -4.54 -3.72
CA GLN A 14 21.56 -3.34 -3.71
C GLN A 14 20.19 -3.76 -4.22
N SER A 15 19.29 -3.99 -3.28
CA SER A 15 17.87 -4.07 -3.55
C SER A 15 17.47 -2.62 -3.70
N GLU A 16 17.50 -2.14 -4.94
CA GLU A 16 16.98 -0.83 -5.31
C GLU A 16 15.65 -0.65 -4.60
N GLY A 17 15.56 0.42 -3.80
CA GLY A 17 14.37 0.69 -3.02
C GLY A 17 13.19 0.81 -3.96
N GLU A 18 12.36 -0.23 -3.99
CA GLU A 18 11.03 -0.20 -4.57
C GLU A 18 10.31 1.04 -3.98
N GLU A 19 10.18 2.09 -4.79
CA GLU A 19 9.38 3.26 -4.46
C GLU A 19 7.93 2.81 -4.32
N ARG A 20 7.57 2.42 -3.10
CA ARG A 20 6.17 2.14 -2.75
C ARG A 20 5.39 3.43 -2.94
N GLY A 21 4.55 3.48 -3.97
CA GLY A 21 3.68 4.61 -4.25
C GLY A 21 2.92 5.04 -2.99
N VAL A 22 3.01 6.32 -2.64
CA VAL A 22 2.33 6.89 -1.49
C VAL A 22 0.85 7.07 -1.85
N TYR A 23 0.05 6.05 -1.56
CA TYR A 23 -1.40 6.15 -1.63
C TYR A 23 -1.94 6.76 -0.33
N PRO A 24 -2.88 7.72 -0.40
CA PRO A 24 -3.52 8.25 0.78
C PRO A 24 -4.31 7.15 1.49
N TRP A 25 -4.61 7.37 2.77
CA TRP A 25 -5.33 6.38 3.54
C TRP A 25 -6.74 6.18 2.97
N THR A 26 -6.97 5.00 2.41
CA THR A 26 -8.18 4.69 1.64
C THR A 26 -9.27 4.20 2.60
N ILE A 27 -10.40 4.89 2.63
CA ILE A 27 -11.52 4.56 3.51
C ILE A 27 -12.58 3.80 2.71
N VAL A 28 -12.81 2.54 3.07
CA VAL A 28 -13.97 1.78 2.58
C VAL A 28 -15.18 2.14 3.44
N ARG A 29 -16.27 2.59 2.81
CA ARG A 29 -17.47 3.01 3.53
C ARG A 29 -18.26 1.79 3.99
N MET A 30 -18.92 1.90 5.15
CA MET A 30 -19.73 0.81 5.71
C MET A 30 -20.94 0.47 4.84
N GLU A 31 -21.50 1.45 4.13
CA GLU A 31 -22.62 1.23 3.20
C GLU A 31 -22.26 0.26 2.08
N ASP A 32 -20.97 0.16 1.72
CA ASP A 32 -20.46 -0.73 0.69
C ASP A 32 -20.02 -2.11 1.23
N ARG A 33 -20.33 -2.41 2.50
CA ARG A 33 -19.93 -3.67 3.15
C ARG A 33 -20.37 -4.90 2.36
N THR A 34 -21.59 -4.90 1.82
CA THR A 34 -22.10 -6.03 1.04
C THR A 34 -21.28 -6.23 -0.23
N LEU A 35 -20.92 -5.14 -0.92
CA LEU A 35 -20.11 -5.19 -2.14
C LEU A 35 -18.67 -5.61 -1.83
N TYR A 36 -18.09 -5.09 -0.75
CA TYR A 36 -16.77 -5.50 -0.26
C TYR A 36 -16.71 -7.01 0.00
N LEU A 37 -17.70 -7.55 0.73
CA LEU A 37 -17.76 -8.97 1.04
C LEU A 37 -17.98 -9.84 -0.20
N ALA A 38 -18.85 -9.41 -1.12
CA ALA A 38 -19.09 -10.14 -2.36
C ALA A 38 -17.81 -10.24 -3.22
N CYS A 39 -17.10 -9.12 -3.42
CA CYS A 39 -15.85 -9.13 -4.18
C CYS A 39 -14.76 -9.94 -3.48
N LEU A 40 -14.71 -9.91 -2.14
CA LEU A 40 -13.76 -10.70 -1.35
C LEU A 40 -14.06 -12.20 -1.41
N GLU A 41 -15.34 -12.58 -1.39
CA GLU A 41 -15.78 -13.97 -1.53
C GLU A 41 -15.40 -14.51 -2.90
N THR A 42 -15.72 -13.80 -3.98
CA THR A 42 -15.28 -14.15 -5.34
C THR A 42 -13.76 -14.26 -5.44
N ALA A 43 -13.03 -13.32 -4.85
CA ALA A 43 -11.57 -13.38 -4.84
C ALA A 43 -11.03 -14.59 -4.08
N SER A 44 -11.69 -15.01 -3.01
CA SER A 44 -11.29 -16.15 -2.20
C SER A 44 -11.68 -17.49 -2.83
N VAL A 45 -12.89 -17.60 -3.36
CA VAL A 45 -13.46 -18.86 -3.88
C VAL A 45 -12.99 -19.14 -5.30
N GLU A 46 -13.03 -18.13 -6.16
CA GLU A 46 -12.65 -18.26 -7.57
C GLU A 46 -11.16 -17.95 -7.79
N MET A 47 -10.41 -17.62 -6.73
CA MET A 47 -9.04 -17.10 -6.80
C MET A 47 -8.91 -15.89 -7.75
N ASN A 48 -10.01 -15.14 -7.93
CA ASN A 48 -10.06 -14.03 -8.87
C ASN A 48 -10.08 -12.69 -8.11
N VAL A 49 -8.90 -12.12 -7.89
CA VAL A 49 -8.75 -10.83 -7.18
C VAL A 49 -9.21 -9.62 -8.01
N ARG A 50 -9.45 -9.78 -9.33
CA ARG A 50 -9.81 -8.66 -10.23
C ARG A 50 -11.03 -7.85 -9.76
N PRO A 51 -12.19 -8.46 -9.42
CA PRO A 51 -13.34 -7.72 -8.91
C PRO A 51 -13.02 -6.94 -7.63
N PHE A 52 -12.24 -7.53 -6.73
CA PHE A 52 -11.82 -6.86 -5.49
C PHE A 52 -10.85 -5.69 -5.74
N ALA A 53 -9.88 -5.88 -6.64
CA ALA A 53 -8.94 -4.83 -7.02
C ALA A 53 -9.63 -3.67 -7.74
N ALA A 54 -10.61 -3.94 -8.60
CA ALA A 54 -11.41 -2.91 -9.26
C ALA A 54 -12.20 -2.08 -8.24
N PHE A 55 -12.85 -2.73 -7.27
CA PHE A 55 -13.52 -2.03 -6.17
C PHE A 55 -12.57 -1.13 -5.38
N LEU A 56 -11.37 -1.62 -5.03
CA LEU A 56 -10.38 -0.82 -4.32
C LEU A 56 -9.86 0.36 -5.16
N ALA A 57 -9.69 0.18 -6.47
CA ALA A 57 -9.24 1.24 -7.37
C ALA A 57 -10.20 2.44 -7.34
N GLU A 58 -11.52 2.19 -7.38
CA GLU A 58 -12.52 3.25 -7.25
C GLU A 58 -12.39 4.00 -5.91
N ARG A 59 -12.11 3.28 -4.82
CA ARG A 59 -11.95 3.87 -3.48
C ARG A 59 -10.67 4.69 -3.36
N VAL A 60 -9.58 4.19 -3.93
CA VAL A 60 -8.30 4.92 -3.98
C VAL A 60 -8.46 6.21 -4.76
N GLN A 61 -9.13 6.18 -5.92
CA GLN A 61 -9.40 7.37 -6.73
C GLN A 61 -10.20 8.40 -5.96
N TRP A 62 -11.30 7.99 -5.33
CA TRP A 62 -12.09 8.88 -4.47
C TRP A 62 -11.25 9.47 -3.32
N SER A 63 -10.42 8.65 -2.68
CA SER A 63 -9.52 9.10 -1.61
C SER A 63 -8.45 10.08 -2.10
N LEU A 64 -7.91 9.90 -3.31
CA LEU A 64 -6.97 10.84 -3.94
C LEU A 64 -7.64 12.18 -4.22
N GLU A 65 -8.86 12.18 -4.76
CA GLU A 65 -9.66 13.39 -4.99
C GLU A 65 -9.91 14.16 -3.68
N LYS A 66 -10.17 13.45 -2.57
CA LYS A 66 -10.35 14.07 -1.24
C LYS A 66 -9.03 14.51 -0.61
N ALA A 67 -7.95 13.76 -0.80
CA ALA A 67 -6.62 14.07 -0.28
C ALA A 67 -6.06 15.36 -0.89
N GLY A 68 -6.33 15.61 -2.19
CA GLY A 68 -6.03 16.87 -2.85
C GLY A 68 -6.74 18.10 -2.26
N ARG A 69 -7.70 17.90 -1.34
CA ARG A 69 -8.51 18.98 -0.74
C ARG A 69 -8.04 19.45 0.64
N LYS A 70 -6.83 19.11 1.12
CA LYS A 70 -6.38 19.59 2.44
C LYS A 70 -4.93 20.12 2.47
N PRO A 71 -4.71 21.44 2.61
CA PRO A 71 -3.45 21.92 3.15
C PRO A 71 -3.39 21.49 4.62
N VAL A 72 -2.54 20.51 4.92
CA VAL A 72 -2.24 20.13 6.31
C VAL A 72 -1.32 21.19 6.91
N SER A 73 -1.92 22.26 7.45
CA SER A 73 -1.23 23.22 8.31
C SER A 73 -0.73 22.50 9.57
N ARG A 74 0.56 22.19 9.63
CA ARG A 74 1.21 21.76 10.88
C ARG A 74 1.40 23.00 11.76
N PRO A 75 0.94 23.02 13.02
CA PRO A 75 1.37 24.06 13.93
C PRO A 75 2.86 23.86 14.22
N ALA A 76 3.64 24.94 14.04
CA ALA A 76 5.04 25.00 14.42
C ALA A 76 5.16 24.73 15.93
N ARG A 77 6.03 23.80 16.31
CA ARG A 77 6.41 23.52 17.69
C ARG A 77 7.88 23.81 17.85
#